data_AF-A0A8X8AHH4-F1
#
_entry.id   AF-A0A8X8AHH4-F1
#
_cell.length_a   1.000
_cell.length_b   1.000
_cell.length_c   1.000
_cell.angle_alpha   90.00
_cell.angle_beta   90.00
_cell.angle_gamma   90.00
#
_symmetry.space_group_name_H-M   'P 1'
#
loop_
_entity.id
_entity.type
_entity.pdbx_description
1 polymer ?
#
loop_
_entity_poly.entity_id
_entity_poly.type
_entity_poly.pdbx_seq_one_letter_code
_entity_poly.pdbx_strand_id
1 'polypeptide(L)'
;MHAMRSNLLTLKVLVDSYSSLYTRNFTKTYNSPSTSMVLLNSFQTAEMPGFYAEGEYDLSGFAVGIVKKESVIDGKNIAAGDVLIGLPSSGVHSNGFSLVRRVLAQSSLSLNDQLPGGSVTLGEALMAPTSIYVKQVLDLISKGGVKGIAHITGGGFTDNIPRVFPKGLGAFIYKDSWEVPTLFKWIQEAGRIEDAEMSRTFNMGIGMVLVMTEEASRRILEEGQHKAYRIGEVVHGEGVSYH
;
A
#
# COMPACT_ATOMS: atom_id res chain seq x y z
N MET A 1 13.14 -16.01 -38.49
CA MET A 1 13.90 -14.90 -39.11
C MET A 1 12.99 -13.70 -39.18
N HIS A 2 13.23 -12.69 -38.33
CA HIS A 2 13.58 -11.30 -38.73
C HIS A 2 12.43 -10.58 -39.49
N ALA A 3 11.93 -9.41 -39.10
CA ALA A 3 12.42 -8.41 -38.17
C ALA A 3 11.27 -7.47 -37.78
N MET A 4 11.13 -7.17 -36.49
CA MET A 4 10.54 -5.90 -36.04
C MET A 4 11.48 -5.34 -34.98
N ARG A 5 12.52 -4.66 -35.46
CA ARG A 5 13.36 -3.77 -34.67
C ARG A 5 12.78 -2.35 -34.78
N SER A 6 12.99 -1.62 -33.69
CA SER A 6 13.11 -0.15 -33.57
C SER A 6 11.89 0.71 -33.89
N ASN A 7 11.31 1.29 -32.83
CA ASN A 7 11.51 2.73 -32.57
C ASN A 7 11.37 3.01 -31.07
N LEU A 8 12.53 2.98 -30.39
CA LEU A 8 12.76 3.63 -29.11
C LEU A 8 12.82 5.14 -29.40
N LEU A 9 11.78 5.88 -29.07
CA LEU A 9 11.86 7.35 -29.03
C LEU A 9 12.34 7.75 -27.63
N THR A 10 13.67 7.86 -27.50
CA THR A 10 14.33 8.50 -26.37
C THR A 10 14.13 10.01 -26.51
N LEU A 11 13.13 10.57 -25.82
CA LEU A 11 13.00 12.03 -25.72
C LEU A 11 13.71 12.51 -24.45
N LYS A 12 14.86 13.13 -24.65
CA LYS A 12 15.69 13.78 -23.63
C LYS A 12 15.18 15.23 -23.50
N VAL A 13 14.67 15.63 -22.33
CA VAL A 13 14.27 17.02 -22.08
C VAL A 13 15.07 17.58 -20.90
N LEU A 14 15.70 18.74 -21.15
CA LEU A 14 16.41 19.58 -20.19
C LEU A 14 15.45 20.08 -19.10
N VAL A 15 15.90 20.11 -17.85
CA VAL A 15 15.19 20.75 -16.73
C VAL A 15 15.94 22.03 -16.37
N ASP A 16 15.26 23.18 -16.49
CA ASP A 16 15.78 24.50 -16.14
C ASP A 16 16.05 24.65 -14.63
N SER A 17 17.00 25.53 -14.33
CA SER A 17 17.98 25.46 -13.24
C SER A 17 17.46 25.65 -11.80
N TYR A 18 16.18 25.94 -11.57
CA TYR A 18 15.64 26.18 -10.21
C TYR A 18 14.62 25.13 -9.74
N SER A 19 13.99 24.38 -10.66
CA SER A 19 13.07 23.25 -10.39
C SER A 19 13.79 21.88 -10.35
N SER A 20 15.12 21.88 -10.52
CA SER A 20 15.85 20.70 -11.00
C SER A 20 16.13 19.62 -9.94
N LEU A 21 16.23 19.93 -8.65
CA LEU A 21 16.60 18.95 -7.61
C LEU A 21 15.41 18.10 -7.16
N TYR A 22 14.29 18.73 -6.82
CA TYR A 22 13.07 18.04 -6.41
C TYR A 22 12.51 17.18 -7.54
N THR A 23 12.33 17.77 -8.73
CA THR A 23 11.84 17.04 -9.91
C THR A 23 12.76 15.88 -10.30
N ARG A 24 14.10 16.05 -10.21
CA ARG A 24 15.04 14.93 -10.44
C ARG A 24 14.92 13.82 -9.38
N ASN A 25 14.75 14.18 -8.12
CA ASN A 25 14.61 13.19 -7.05
C ASN A 25 13.31 12.40 -7.19
N PHE A 26 12.20 13.06 -7.58
CA PHE A 26 10.93 12.38 -7.88
C PHE A 26 11.05 11.40 -9.05
N THR A 27 11.60 11.84 -10.19
CA THR A 27 11.76 10.97 -11.37
C THR A 27 12.66 9.77 -11.08
N LYS A 28 13.65 9.90 -10.17
CA LYS A 28 14.47 8.76 -9.72
C LYS A 28 13.67 7.74 -8.89
N THR A 29 12.81 8.20 -7.99
CA THR A 29 11.95 7.32 -7.17
C THR A 29 11.01 6.47 -8.02
N TYR A 30 10.39 7.07 -9.04
CA TYR A 30 9.46 6.35 -9.94
C TYR A 30 10.16 5.39 -10.93
N ASN A 31 11.42 5.66 -11.30
CA ASN A 31 12.24 4.82 -12.17
C ASN A 31 12.99 3.69 -11.44
N SER A 32 12.66 3.39 -10.18
CA SER A 32 13.25 2.26 -9.46
C SER A 32 12.93 0.93 -10.18
N PRO A 33 13.90 0.00 -10.33
CA PRO A 33 13.69 -1.31 -10.96
C PRO A 33 12.65 -2.21 -10.24
N SER A 34 12.20 -1.81 -9.04
CA SER A 34 11.11 -2.44 -8.30
C SER A 34 9.72 -2.20 -8.92
N THR A 35 9.54 -1.19 -9.77
CA THR A 35 8.23 -0.80 -10.30
C THR A 35 7.92 -1.54 -11.61
N SER A 36 6.82 -2.30 -11.67
CA SER A 36 6.31 -2.91 -12.93
C SER A 36 5.47 -1.96 -13.79
N MET A 37 5.38 -0.70 -13.38
CA MET A 37 4.59 0.30 -14.07
C MET A 37 5.43 0.88 -15.20
N VAL A 38 4.89 0.84 -16.42
CA VAL A 38 5.48 1.58 -17.53
C VAL A 38 5.10 3.05 -17.33
N LEU A 39 6.09 3.90 -17.06
CA LEU A 39 5.91 5.35 -17.05
C LEU A 39 5.62 5.84 -18.46
N LEU A 40 4.44 6.42 -18.67
CA LEU A 40 4.19 7.29 -19.81
C LEU A 40 4.83 8.65 -19.46
N ASN A 41 5.90 9.01 -20.17
CA ASN A 41 6.81 10.12 -19.88
C ASN A 41 6.23 11.54 -20.01
N SER A 42 4.93 11.74 -19.80
CA SER A 42 4.31 13.06 -19.71
C SER A 42 4.19 13.48 -18.25
N PHE A 43 5.05 14.39 -17.81
CA PHE A 43 4.90 15.10 -16.55
C PHE A 43 4.51 16.55 -16.84
N GLN A 44 3.57 17.08 -16.07
CA GLN A 44 3.15 18.47 -16.15
C GLN A 44 3.40 19.14 -14.80
N THR A 45 4.05 20.29 -14.82
CA THR A 45 4.20 21.17 -13.65
C THR A 45 3.29 22.37 -13.79
N ALA A 46 2.68 22.80 -12.69
CA ALA A 46 1.98 24.07 -12.60
C ALA A 46 2.46 24.80 -11.34
N GLU A 47 2.81 26.08 -11.47
CA GLU A 47 3.15 26.94 -10.34
C GLU A 47 1.95 27.83 -10.01
N MET A 48 1.43 27.73 -8.78
CA MET A 48 0.24 28.46 -8.35
C MET A 48 0.50 29.18 -7.01
N PRO A 49 1.30 30.27 -7.01
CA PRO A 49 1.77 30.95 -5.79
C PRO A 49 0.67 31.64 -4.97
N GLY A 50 -0.53 31.83 -5.54
CA GLY A 50 -1.70 32.32 -4.81
C GLY A 50 -2.61 31.21 -4.26
N PHE A 51 -2.28 29.94 -4.52
CA PHE A 51 -3.10 28.78 -4.14
C PHE A 51 -2.38 27.87 -3.13
N TYR A 52 -1.08 27.60 -3.35
CA TYR A 52 -0.25 26.83 -2.41
C TYR A 52 0.59 27.74 -1.53
N ALA A 53 0.74 27.37 -0.25
CA ALA A 53 1.67 28.07 0.63
C ALA A 53 3.13 27.83 0.23
N GLU A 54 4.04 28.68 0.73
CA GLU A 54 5.47 28.54 0.44
C GLU A 54 5.99 27.16 0.88
N GLY A 55 6.60 26.43 -0.07
CA GLY A 55 7.12 25.08 0.16
C GLY A 55 6.09 23.95 0.06
N GLU A 56 4.81 24.25 -0.15
CA GLU A 56 3.77 23.25 -0.41
C GLU A 56 3.67 22.92 -1.90
N TYR A 57 3.42 21.65 -2.20
CA TYR A 57 3.16 21.16 -3.54
C TYR A 57 2.20 19.98 -3.48
N ASP A 58 1.42 19.81 -4.54
CA ASP A 58 0.58 18.64 -4.74
C ASP A 58 1.12 17.80 -5.90
N LEU A 59 1.05 16.48 -5.73
CA LEU A 59 1.51 15.52 -6.72
C LEU A 59 0.39 14.54 -7.02
N SER A 60 -0.04 14.54 -8.28
CA SER A 60 -1.02 13.59 -8.79
C SER A 60 -0.37 12.69 -9.85
N GLY A 61 -0.75 11.42 -9.84
CA GLY A 61 -0.29 10.41 -10.80
C GLY A 61 -1.47 9.76 -11.51
N PHE A 62 -1.23 9.31 -12.73
CA PHE A 62 -2.22 8.57 -13.53
C PHE A 62 -1.60 7.26 -14.03
N ALA A 63 -2.37 6.18 -13.97
CA ALA A 63 -1.96 4.86 -14.43
C ALA A 63 -3.08 4.20 -15.25
N VAL A 64 -2.68 3.45 -16.28
CA VAL A 64 -3.58 2.64 -17.11
C VAL A 64 -3.16 1.18 -17.04
N GLY A 65 -4.13 0.30 -16.80
CA GLY A 65 -3.95 -1.16 -16.84
C GLY A 65 -4.89 -1.79 -17.85
N ILE A 66 -4.56 -3.00 -18.31
CA ILE A 66 -5.39 -3.79 -19.22
C ILE A 66 -5.66 -5.14 -18.56
N VAL A 67 -6.92 -5.57 -18.58
CA VAL A 67 -7.35 -6.88 -18.07
C VAL A 67 -8.34 -7.49 -19.06
N LYS A 68 -8.28 -8.81 -19.24
CA LYS A 68 -9.31 -9.53 -20.00
C LYS A 68 -10.60 -9.53 -19.19
N LYS A 69 -11.74 -9.34 -19.84
CA LYS A 69 -13.05 -9.24 -19.17
C LYS A 69 -13.35 -10.47 -18.31
N GLU A 70 -12.94 -11.65 -18.77
CA GLU A 70 -13.17 -12.93 -18.11
C GLU A 70 -12.20 -13.17 -16.93
N SER A 71 -11.11 -12.39 -16.86
CA SER A 71 -10.08 -12.47 -15.81
C SER A 71 -10.23 -11.38 -14.75
N VAL A 72 -11.31 -10.60 -14.78
CA VAL A 72 -11.59 -9.57 -13.77
C VAL A 72 -11.91 -10.24 -12.44
N ILE A 73 -11.15 -9.89 -11.41
CA ILE A 73 -11.36 -10.30 -10.02
C ILE A 73 -12.24 -9.22 -9.37
N ASP A 74 -13.51 -9.55 -9.14
CA ASP A 74 -14.54 -8.62 -8.64
C ASP A 74 -15.11 -9.03 -7.27
N GLY A 75 -14.60 -10.09 -6.65
CA GLY A 75 -15.04 -10.54 -5.33
C GLY A 75 -16.34 -11.34 -5.29
N LYS A 76 -17.07 -11.47 -6.41
CA LYS A 76 -18.43 -12.09 -6.41
C LYS A 76 -18.46 -13.56 -5.97
N ASN A 77 -17.33 -14.26 -6.11
CA ASN A 77 -17.19 -15.69 -5.78
C ASN A 77 -16.58 -15.92 -4.38
N ILE A 78 -16.42 -14.85 -3.59
CA ILE A 78 -16.00 -14.95 -2.19
C ILE A 78 -17.13 -15.61 -1.39
N ALA A 79 -16.74 -16.54 -0.52
CA ALA A 79 -17.65 -17.27 0.35
C ALA A 79 -17.08 -17.33 1.78
N ALA A 80 -17.95 -17.59 2.75
CA ALA A 80 -17.50 -17.89 4.12
C ALA A 80 -16.53 -19.08 4.12
N GLY A 81 -15.47 -18.98 4.92
CA GLY A 81 -14.35 -19.93 4.96
C GLY A 81 -13.23 -19.64 3.96
N ASP A 82 -13.37 -18.64 3.07
CA ASP A 82 -12.22 -18.14 2.30
C ASP A 82 -11.21 -17.45 3.24
N VAL A 83 -9.94 -17.49 2.87
CA VAL A 83 -8.82 -17.03 3.68
C VAL A 83 -8.37 -15.64 3.25
N LEU A 84 -8.03 -14.80 4.22
CA LEU A 84 -7.38 -13.50 3.99
C LEU A 84 -5.87 -13.65 4.13
N ILE A 85 -5.15 -13.33 3.06
CA ILE A 85 -3.69 -13.26 3.02
C ILE A 85 -3.24 -11.80 2.94
N GLY A 86 -2.48 -11.36 3.94
CA GLY A 86 -1.92 -10.02 4.02
C GLY A 86 -0.49 -9.96 3.47
N LEU A 87 -0.21 -8.98 2.63
CA LEU A 87 1.14 -8.61 2.21
C LEU A 87 1.65 -7.44 3.06
N PRO A 88 2.90 -7.51 3.57
CA PRO A 88 3.44 -6.50 4.45
C PRO A 88 3.54 -5.13 3.78
N SER A 89 3.24 -4.07 4.54
CA SER A 89 3.53 -2.68 4.20
C SER A 89 4.97 -2.32 4.58
N SER A 90 5.52 -1.28 3.95
CA SER A 90 6.78 -0.64 4.34
C SER A 90 6.65 0.37 5.49
N GLY A 91 5.43 0.70 5.92
CA GLY A 91 5.15 1.74 6.92
C GLY A 91 3.74 2.31 6.74
N VAL A 92 3.54 3.57 7.11
CA VAL A 92 2.24 4.27 6.98
C VAL A 92 1.77 4.46 5.53
N HIS A 93 2.65 4.19 4.54
CA HIS A 93 2.43 4.45 3.12
C HIS A 93 2.12 5.92 2.87
N SER A 94 1.00 6.25 2.23
CA SER A 94 0.58 7.61 1.90
C SER A 94 -0.65 8.08 2.67
N ASN A 95 -1.02 7.40 3.77
CA ASN A 95 -2.26 7.67 4.52
C ASN A 95 -1.97 7.97 6.00
N GLY A 96 -2.88 8.70 6.66
CA GLY A 96 -2.79 8.98 8.10
C GLY A 96 -1.81 10.08 8.52
N PHE A 97 -1.17 10.77 7.57
CA PHE A 97 -0.16 11.81 7.90
C PHE A 97 -0.69 12.99 8.72
N SER A 98 -1.97 13.33 8.63
CA SER A 98 -2.56 14.34 9.51
C SER A 98 -2.52 13.92 10.98
N LEU A 99 -2.80 12.63 11.26
CA LEU A 99 -2.71 12.06 12.59
C LEU A 99 -1.26 11.97 13.06
N VAL A 100 -0.36 11.49 12.18
CA VAL A 100 1.09 11.45 12.45
C VAL A 100 1.62 12.83 12.86
N ARG A 101 1.29 13.89 12.11
CA ARG A 101 1.73 15.26 12.43
C ARG A 101 1.22 15.73 13.79
N ARG A 102 -0.04 15.40 14.13
CA ARG A 102 -0.63 15.72 15.43
C ARG A 102 0.13 15.01 16.57
N VAL A 103 0.41 13.72 16.40
CA VAL A 103 1.16 12.93 17.39
C VAL A 103 2.58 13.47 17.55
N LEU A 104 3.27 13.75 16.44
CA LEU A 104 4.63 14.31 16.46
C LEU A 104 4.69 15.64 17.23
N ALA A 105 3.74 16.55 16.97
CA ALA A 105 3.66 17.85 17.64
C ALA A 105 3.40 17.77 19.15
N GLN A 106 2.83 16.66 19.63
CA GLN A 106 2.57 16.40 21.04
C GLN A 106 3.66 15.55 21.70
N SER A 107 4.49 14.89 20.89
CA SER A 107 5.60 14.06 21.35
C SER A 107 6.86 14.90 21.63
N SER A 108 7.77 14.34 22.41
CA SER A 108 9.10 14.93 22.64
C SER A 108 10.13 14.53 21.57
N LEU A 109 9.73 13.77 20.55
CA LEU A 109 10.63 13.27 19.50
C LEU A 109 10.61 14.20 18.29
N SER A 110 11.78 14.38 17.71
CA SER A 110 11.98 14.99 16.41
C SER A 110 12.12 13.92 15.32
N LEU A 111 12.05 14.34 14.05
CA LEU A 111 12.23 13.44 12.90
C LEU A 111 13.63 12.82 12.83
N ASN A 112 14.62 13.43 13.47
CA ASN A 112 16.01 12.94 13.48
C ASN A 112 16.29 11.99 14.63
N ASP A 113 15.38 11.89 15.60
CA ASP A 113 15.55 10.97 16.72
C ASP A 113 15.28 9.53 16.29
N GLN A 114 15.91 8.60 16.99
CA GLN A 114 15.71 7.18 16.76
C GLN A 114 14.25 6.79 17.06
N LEU A 115 13.63 6.04 16.16
CA LEU A 115 12.30 5.48 16.40
C LEU A 115 12.37 4.52 17.60
N PRO A 116 11.54 4.69 18.65
CA PRO A 116 11.50 3.76 19.76
C PRO A 116 11.24 2.32 19.31
N GLY A 117 12.13 1.41 19.70
CA GLY A 117 12.09 0.00 19.28
C GLY A 117 12.50 -0.25 17.82
N GLY A 118 12.92 0.77 17.07
CA GLY A 118 13.39 0.66 15.68
C GLY A 118 14.91 0.85 15.54
N SER A 119 15.42 0.49 14.37
CA SER A 119 16.84 0.68 13.99
C SER A 119 17.08 1.94 13.14
N VAL A 120 16.02 2.66 12.79
CA VAL A 120 16.05 3.86 11.94
C VAL A 120 15.48 5.06 12.68
N THR A 121 15.71 6.26 12.15
CA THR A 121 15.08 7.48 12.66
C THR A 121 13.57 7.50 12.40
N LEU A 122 12.85 8.31 13.16
CA LEU A 122 11.42 8.51 12.94
C LEU A 122 11.12 9.06 11.53
N GLY A 123 11.92 10.01 11.06
CA GLY A 123 11.80 10.57 9.72
C GLY A 123 11.99 9.53 8.62
N GLU A 124 13.00 8.67 8.74
CA GLU A 124 13.24 7.57 7.78
C GLU A 124 12.08 6.58 7.75
N ALA A 125 11.53 6.21 8.92
CA ALA A 125 10.40 5.30 9.00
C ALA A 125 9.12 5.90 8.38
N LEU A 126 8.86 7.19 8.60
CA LEU A 126 7.70 7.89 8.04
C LEU A 126 7.82 8.15 6.54
N MET A 127 9.05 8.36 6.05
CA MET A 127 9.33 8.62 4.63
C MET A 127 9.60 7.35 3.82
N ALA A 128 9.47 6.17 4.44
CA ALA A 128 9.61 4.89 3.75
C ALA A 128 8.65 4.83 2.54
N PRO A 129 9.14 4.60 1.30
CA PRO A 129 8.28 4.61 0.12
C PRO A 129 7.18 3.56 0.20
N THR A 130 5.98 3.90 -0.29
CA THR A 130 4.85 2.94 -0.41
C THR A 130 5.27 1.71 -1.21
N SER A 131 4.98 0.54 -0.68
CA SER A 131 5.25 -0.74 -1.34
C SER A 131 4.45 -0.87 -2.64
N ILE A 132 5.10 -1.29 -3.73
CA ILE A 132 4.46 -1.52 -5.03
C ILE A 132 4.23 -3.03 -5.21
N TYR A 133 2.98 -3.46 -5.09
CA TYR A 133 2.61 -4.89 -5.05
C TYR A 133 2.42 -5.55 -6.43
N VAL A 134 2.59 -4.82 -7.53
CA VAL A 134 2.19 -5.29 -8.88
C VAL A 134 2.82 -6.64 -9.25
N LYS A 135 4.15 -6.82 -9.09
CA LYS A 135 4.83 -8.09 -9.41
C LYS A 135 4.28 -9.24 -8.58
N GLN A 136 4.20 -9.02 -7.27
CA GLN A 136 3.80 -10.04 -6.30
C GLN A 136 2.35 -10.46 -6.54
N VAL A 137 1.45 -9.50 -6.71
CA VAL A 137 0.02 -9.76 -6.95
C VAL A 137 -0.21 -10.46 -8.28
N LEU A 138 0.48 -10.06 -9.36
CA LEU A 138 0.35 -10.75 -10.65
C LEU A 138 0.85 -12.20 -10.59
N ASP A 139 1.95 -12.45 -9.88
CA ASP A 139 2.45 -13.80 -9.63
C ASP A 139 1.43 -14.64 -8.85
N LEU A 140 0.88 -14.11 -7.75
CA LEU A 140 -0.14 -14.79 -6.95
C LEU A 140 -1.43 -15.08 -7.74
N ILE A 141 -1.88 -14.13 -8.57
CA ILE A 141 -3.02 -14.34 -9.48
C ILE A 141 -2.73 -15.48 -10.45
N SER A 142 -1.51 -15.56 -11.00
CA SER A 142 -1.13 -16.59 -11.97
C SER A 142 -1.15 -18.01 -11.38
N LYS A 143 -1.00 -18.14 -10.06
CA LYS A 143 -1.09 -19.41 -9.32
C LYS A 143 -2.52 -19.88 -9.08
N GLY A 144 -3.51 -19.00 -9.31
CA GLY A 144 -4.94 -19.31 -9.21
C GLY A 144 -5.49 -19.24 -7.78
N GLY A 145 -6.83 -19.23 -7.66
CA GLY A 145 -7.55 -19.27 -6.38
C GLY A 145 -7.79 -17.91 -5.71
N VAL A 146 -7.23 -16.82 -6.24
CA VAL A 146 -7.54 -15.45 -5.79
C VAL A 146 -8.94 -15.06 -6.23
N LYS A 147 -9.78 -14.66 -5.27
CA LYS A 147 -11.19 -14.28 -5.46
C LYS A 147 -11.44 -12.79 -5.25
N GLY A 148 -10.63 -12.13 -4.43
CA GLY A 148 -10.73 -10.69 -4.15
C GLY A 148 -9.38 -10.10 -3.76
N ILE A 149 -9.21 -8.80 -3.98
CA ILE A 149 -7.99 -8.05 -3.65
C ILE A 149 -8.38 -6.69 -3.10
N ALA A 150 -7.96 -6.37 -1.89
CA ALA A 150 -8.19 -5.09 -1.23
C ALA A 150 -6.87 -4.38 -0.94
N HIS A 151 -6.71 -3.18 -1.50
CA HIS A 151 -5.58 -2.31 -1.19
C HIS A 151 -5.89 -1.52 0.08
N ILE A 152 -5.04 -1.68 1.11
CA ILE A 152 -5.26 -1.05 2.41
C ILE A 152 -4.70 0.37 2.39
N THR A 153 -5.60 1.34 2.32
CA THR A 153 -5.29 2.77 2.23
C THR A 153 -6.01 3.52 3.36
N GLY A 154 -6.46 4.76 3.15
CA GLY A 154 -7.32 5.45 4.10
C GLY A 154 -8.56 4.63 4.43
N GLY A 155 -8.96 4.63 5.71
CA GLY A 155 -10.03 3.75 6.21
C GLY A 155 -9.55 2.36 6.66
N GLY A 156 -8.25 2.04 6.47
CA GLY A 156 -7.60 0.87 7.04
C GLY A 156 -8.29 -0.43 6.68
N PHE A 157 -8.32 -1.40 7.60
CA PHE A 157 -8.96 -2.69 7.33
C PHE A 157 -10.48 -2.56 7.28
N THR A 158 -11.03 -1.79 8.22
CA THR A 158 -12.46 -1.61 8.45
C THR A 158 -13.19 -1.16 7.19
N ASP A 159 -12.62 -0.18 6.47
CA ASP A 159 -13.31 0.39 5.32
C ASP A 159 -12.90 -0.25 3.99
N ASN A 160 -11.70 -0.84 3.88
CA ASN A 160 -11.18 -1.35 2.60
C ASN A 160 -11.52 -2.81 2.33
N ILE A 161 -11.46 -3.70 3.33
CA ILE A 161 -11.67 -5.14 3.13
C ILE A 161 -13.14 -5.44 2.71
N PRO A 162 -14.18 -4.89 3.37
CA PRO A 162 -15.56 -5.22 3.01
C PRO A 162 -15.98 -4.79 1.60
N ARG A 163 -15.25 -3.87 0.95
CA ARG A 163 -15.60 -3.36 -0.40
C ARG A 163 -15.56 -4.43 -1.49
N VAL A 164 -14.79 -5.50 -1.27
CA VAL A 164 -14.70 -6.61 -2.22
C VAL A 164 -15.63 -7.76 -1.87
N PHE A 165 -16.39 -7.67 -0.77
CA PHE A 165 -17.25 -8.77 -0.33
C PHE A 165 -18.67 -8.66 -0.90
N PRO A 166 -19.27 -9.81 -1.27
CA PRO A 166 -20.71 -9.93 -1.43
C PRO A 166 -21.46 -9.54 -0.14
N LYS A 167 -22.73 -9.14 -0.29
CA LYS A 167 -23.60 -8.85 0.86
C LYS A 167 -23.73 -10.06 1.77
N GLY A 168 -23.78 -9.83 3.09
CA GLY A 168 -23.91 -10.88 4.10
C GLY A 168 -22.61 -11.62 4.43
N LEU A 169 -21.46 -11.13 3.93
CA LEU A 169 -20.13 -11.57 4.33
C LEU A 169 -19.34 -10.45 5.02
N GLY A 170 -18.55 -10.84 6.02
CA GLY A 170 -17.66 -9.99 6.78
C GLY A 170 -16.27 -10.61 6.91
N ALA A 171 -15.32 -9.85 7.45
CA ALA A 171 -13.96 -10.32 7.72
C ALA A 171 -13.76 -10.52 9.22
N PHE A 172 -13.09 -11.61 9.57
CA PHE A 172 -12.58 -11.84 10.91
C PHE A 172 -11.05 -11.80 10.86
N ILE A 173 -10.44 -10.85 11.58
CA ILE A 173 -9.00 -10.56 11.53
C ILE A 173 -8.32 -11.07 12.80
N TYR A 174 -7.21 -11.79 12.63
CA TYR A 174 -6.35 -12.29 13.70
C TYR A 174 -5.24 -11.27 13.99
N LYS A 175 -5.38 -10.43 15.02
CA LYS A 175 -4.44 -9.32 15.28
C LYS A 175 -2.99 -9.78 15.51
N ASP A 176 -2.81 -10.97 16.07
CA ASP A 176 -1.49 -11.51 16.43
C ASP A 176 -0.83 -12.35 15.34
N SER A 177 -1.40 -12.40 14.13
CA SER A 177 -0.88 -13.26 13.06
C SER A 177 0.23 -12.63 12.21
N TRP A 178 0.55 -11.35 12.44
CA TRP A 178 1.73 -10.69 11.90
C TRP A 178 2.32 -9.74 12.93
N GLU A 179 3.60 -9.42 12.75
CA GLU A 179 4.26 -8.43 13.59
C GLU A 179 3.89 -7.01 13.13
N VAL A 180 3.14 -6.29 13.97
CA VAL A 180 2.84 -4.88 13.76
C VAL A 180 4.13 -4.05 13.87
N PRO A 181 4.51 -3.28 12.84
CA PRO A 181 5.72 -2.46 12.87
C PRO A 181 5.76 -1.49 14.04
N THR A 182 6.96 -1.28 14.61
CA THR A 182 7.17 -0.41 15.79
C THR A 182 6.74 1.03 15.57
N LEU A 183 6.75 1.51 14.32
CA LEU A 183 6.21 2.81 13.96
C LEU A 183 4.74 2.98 14.38
N PHE A 184 3.90 1.97 14.17
CA PHE A 184 2.48 2.04 14.56
C PHE A 184 2.30 1.98 16.07
N LYS A 185 3.09 1.14 16.75
CA LYS A 185 3.09 1.04 18.22
C LYS A 185 3.45 2.39 18.84
N TRP A 186 4.52 3.03 18.32
CA TRP A 186 4.91 4.37 18.75
C TRP A 186 3.82 5.42 18.50
N ILE A 187 3.23 5.46 17.29
CA ILE A 187 2.14 6.39 16.96
C ILE A 187 0.99 6.23 17.96
N GLN A 188 0.60 4.98 18.23
CA GLN A 188 -0.49 4.65 19.13
C GLN A 188 -0.22 5.11 20.56
N GLU A 189 0.96 4.78 21.11
CA GLU A 189 1.35 5.11 22.47
C GLU A 189 1.51 6.62 22.67
N ALA A 190 2.26 7.28 21.77
CA ALA A 190 2.52 8.71 21.86
C ALA A 190 1.24 9.53 21.64
N GLY A 191 0.33 9.06 20.77
CA GLY A 191 -0.94 9.72 20.48
C GLY A 191 -2.09 9.35 21.42
N ARG A 192 -1.92 8.34 22.28
CA ARG A 192 -2.99 7.72 23.08
C ARG A 192 -4.22 7.36 22.23
N ILE A 193 -3.97 6.72 21.09
CA ILE A 193 -5.00 6.40 20.09
C ILE A 193 -5.60 5.03 20.38
N GLU A 194 -6.93 4.93 20.31
CA GLU A 194 -7.63 3.66 20.48
C GLU A 194 -7.34 2.69 19.32
N ASP A 195 -7.32 1.38 19.60
CA ASP A 195 -7.10 0.31 18.62
C ASP A 195 -8.00 0.44 17.37
N ALA A 196 -9.25 0.83 17.58
CA ALA A 196 -10.23 1.00 16.51
C ALA A 196 -9.87 2.17 15.59
N GLU A 197 -9.42 3.30 16.14
CA GLU A 197 -8.96 4.45 15.35
C GLU A 197 -7.65 4.15 14.63
N MET A 198 -6.74 3.41 15.28
CA MET A 198 -5.51 2.92 14.62
C MET A 198 -5.84 2.05 13.40
N SER A 199 -6.72 1.05 13.58
CA SER A 199 -7.10 0.08 12.53
C SER A 199 -7.92 0.69 11.40
N ARG A 200 -8.61 1.82 11.66
CA ARG A 200 -9.35 2.59 10.66
C ARG A 200 -8.48 3.63 9.96
N THR A 201 -7.42 4.13 10.59
CA THR A 201 -6.58 5.16 9.99
C THR A 201 -5.41 4.57 9.22
N PHE A 202 -4.82 3.51 9.75
CA PHE A 202 -3.58 2.94 9.27
C PHE A 202 -3.77 1.52 8.73
N ASN A 203 -2.77 1.09 7.96
CA ASN A 203 -2.68 -0.26 7.42
C ASN A 203 -2.15 -1.29 8.43
N MET A 204 -1.71 -0.85 9.62
CA MET A 204 -1.23 -1.68 10.73
C MET A 204 -0.13 -2.70 10.35
N GLY A 205 0.62 -2.46 9.27
CA GLY A 205 1.66 -3.36 8.79
C GLY A 205 1.28 -4.19 7.57
N ILE A 206 0.03 -4.16 7.09
CA ILE A 206 -0.44 -4.90 5.93
C ILE A 206 -0.97 -3.93 4.87
N GLY A 207 -0.26 -3.79 3.76
CA GLY A 207 -0.65 -2.84 2.70
C GLY A 207 -1.61 -3.42 1.67
N MET A 208 -1.65 -4.74 1.51
CA MET A 208 -2.52 -5.40 0.53
C MET A 208 -3.10 -6.67 1.14
N VAL A 209 -4.37 -6.94 0.88
CA VAL A 209 -5.07 -8.16 1.31
C VAL A 209 -5.60 -8.89 0.09
N LEU A 210 -5.31 -10.19 0.00
CA LEU A 210 -5.87 -11.09 -1.01
C LEU A 210 -6.83 -12.05 -0.33
N VAL A 211 -8.00 -12.25 -0.94
CA VAL A 211 -9.02 -13.19 -0.48
C VAL A 211 -8.99 -14.37 -1.43
N MET A 212 -8.84 -15.58 -0.89
CA MET A 212 -8.61 -16.77 -1.71
C MET A 212 -9.10 -18.04 -1.03
N THR A 213 -9.12 -19.15 -1.77
CA THR A 213 -9.43 -20.46 -1.20
C THR A 213 -8.38 -20.91 -0.18
N GLU A 214 -8.77 -21.75 0.78
CA GLU A 214 -7.84 -22.36 1.75
C GLU A 214 -6.68 -23.06 1.03
N GLU A 215 -6.96 -23.85 -0.02
CA GLU A 215 -5.93 -24.56 -0.81
C GLU A 215 -4.90 -23.61 -1.43
N ALA A 216 -5.34 -22.49 -2.01
CA ALA A 216 -4.44 -21.50 -2.59
C ALA A 216 -3.60 -20.84 -1.50
N SER A 217 -4.21 -20.52 -0.36
CA SER A 217 -3.52 -19.87 0.77
C SER A 217 -2.38 -20.75 1.31
N ARG A 218 -2.62 -22.05 1.48
CA ARG A 218 -1.60 -23.01 1.94
C ARG A 218 -0.42 -23.06 0.99
N ARG A 219 -0.69 -23.18 -0.31
CA ARG A 219 0.35 -23.22 -1.35
C ARG A 219 1.23 -21.97 -1.32
N ILE A 220 0.63 -20.80 -1.22
CA ILE A 220 1.35 -19.51 -1.19
C ILE A 220 2.24 -19.41 0.05
N LEU A 221 1.73 -19.82 1.21
CA LEU A 221 2.48 -19.78 2.47
C LEU A 221 3.60 -20.82 2.53
N GLU A 222 3.37 -22.02 1.98
CA GLU A 222 4.36 -23.12 1.95
C GLU A 222 5.50 -22.86 0.94
N GLU A 223 5.20 -22.26 -0.22
CA GLU A 223 6.23 -21.91 -1.22
C GLU A 223 7.21 -20.82 -0.74
N GLY A 224 6.77 -19.92 0.15
CA GLY A 224 7.62 -18.91 0.78
C GLY A 224 8.25 -17.88 -0.16
N GLN A 225 7.81 -17.79 -1.43
CA GLN A 225 8.40 -16.89 -2.42
C GLN A 225 8.15 -15.41 -2.12
N HIS A 226 7.00 -15.10 -1.51
CA HIS A 226 6.64 -13.76 -1.07
C HIS A 226 6.39 -13.77 0.43
N LYS A 227 6.85 -12.73 1.13
CA LYS A 227 6.49 -12.53 2.53
C LYS A 227 4.99 -12.23 2.60
N ALA A 228 4.23 -13.13 3.21
CA ALA A 228 2.78 -13.04 3.32
C ALA A 228 2.33 -13.70 4.63
N TYR A 229 1.17 -13.29 5.12
CA TYR A 229 0.61 -13.77 6.39
C TYR A 229 -0.83 -14.19 6.21
N ARG A 230 -1.25 -15.27 6.88
CA ARG A 230 -2.68 -15.56 7.09
C ARG A 230 -3.20 -14.58 8.14
N ILE A 231 -3.99 -13.61 7.72
CA ILE A 231 -4.45 -12.53 8.60
C ILE A 231 -5.89 -12.69 9.08
N GLY A 232 -6.62 -13.65 8.53
CA GLY A 232 -8.03 -13.78 8.84
C GLY A 232 -8.76 -14.76 7.94
N GLU A 233 -10.07 -14.76 8.10
CA GLU A 233 -11.01 -15.51 7.27
C GLU A 233 -12.29 -14.72 6.99
N VAL A 234 -12.98 -15.13 5.94
CA VAL A 234 -14.29 -14.62 5.58
C VAL A 234 -15.34 -15.35 6.41
N VAL A 235 -16.21 -14.59 7.06
CA VAL A 235 -17.28 -15.09 7.92
C VAL A 235 -18.63 -14.59 7.44
N HIS A 236 -19.71 -15.23 7.90
CA HIS A 236 -21.05 -14.66 7.76
C HIS A 236 -21.20 -13.41 8.62
N GLY A 237 -21.88 -12.38 8.09
CA GLY A 237 -22.10 -11.11 8.79
C GLY A 237 -21.78 -9.92 7.91
N GLU A 238 -21.50 -8.77 8.51
CA GLU A 238 -21.09 -7.57 7.78
C GLU A 238 -19.94 -6.87 8.51
N GLY A 239 -19.09 -6.17 7.75
CA GLY A 239 -17.98 -5.39 8.28
C GLY A 239 -16.76 -6.22 8.66
N VAL A 240 -15.96 -5.69 9.58
CA VAL A 240 -14.70 -6.29 10.05
C VAL A 240 -14.77 -6.46 11.57
N SER A 241 -14.40 -7.65 12.03
CA SER A 241 -14.27 -8.01 13.43
C SER A 241 -12.85 -8.48 13.70
N TYR A 242 -12.41 -8.38 14.96
CA TYR A 242 -11.03 -8.61 15.36
C TYR A 242 -10.96 -9.56 16.55
N HIS A 243 -9.94 -10.40 16.56
CA HIS A 243 -9.52 -11.22 17.69
C HIS A 243 -8.06 -10.93 18.03
#